data_AF-A0A443N6I2-F1
#
_entry.id   AF-A0A443N6I2-F1
#
_cell.length_a   1.000
_cell.length_b   1.000
_cell.length_c   1.000
_cell.angle_alpha   90.00
_cell.angle_beta   90.00
_cell.angle_gamma   90.00
#
_symmetry.space_group_name_H-M   'P 1'
#
loop_
_entity.id
_entity.type
_entity.pdbx_description
1 polymer ?
#
loop_
_entity_poly.entity_id
_entity_poly.type
_entity_poly.pdbx_seq_one_letter_code
_entity_poly.pdbx_strand_id
1 'polypeptide(L)'
;MGGLRKLMKRRKETTVTSNILSLPRDMLASILASVASSSVIDLVEAKRTCQGFYEAASDYLVFRRVTLESVYGTSWTANSPEKSSFLKQCEEMGNPDALCNLGMYHFFSYREYELGLNLLKKCVDSGHLYSSYALGMILLSNRGSHLEAIEVLNKIENLETDKCRRRFRKILNRMWIHYSFHQRRIYM
;
A
#
# COMPACT_ATOMS: atom_id res chain seq x y z
N MET A 1 -65.84 19.01 -42.05
CA MET A 1 -65.37 19.31 -40.69
C MET A 1 -64.30 18.29 -40.30
N GLY A 2 -63.07 18.53 -40.76
CA GLY A 2 -61.91 17.68 -40.45
C GLY A 2 -61.32 18.04 -39.09
N GLY A 3 -60.93 17.04 -38.31
CA GLY A 3 -60.29 17.21 -37.01
C GLY A 3 -59.20 16.17 -36.82
N LEU A 4 -57.95 16.60 -37.07
CA LEU A 4 -56.70 15.86 -36.96
C LEU A 4 -56.52 15.23 -35.56
N ARG A 5 -56.41 13.89 -35.48
CA ARG A 5 -55.86 13.21 -34.29
C ARG A 5 -54.35 13.41 -34.27
N LYS A 6 -53.85 14.28 -33.38
CA LYS A 6 -52.41 14.38 -33.11
C LYS A 6 -51.93 13.12 -32.37
N LEU A 7 -51.27 12.22 -33.10
CA LEU A 7 -50.44 11.15 -32.54
C LEU A 7 -49.19 11.79 -31.91
N MET A 8 -49.19 11.95 -30.58
CA MET A 8 -47.98 12.22 -29.83
C MET A 8 -47.06 11.00 -29.90
N LYS A 9 -46.07 11.06 -30.79
CA LYS A 9 -45.00 10.07 -30.87
C LYS A 9 -44.14 10.20 -29.62
N ARG A 10 -44.37 9.31 -28.65
CA ARG A 10 -43.60 9.20 -27.41
C ARG A 10 -42.13 9.00 -27.79
N ARG A 11 -41.30 10.02 -27.58
CA ARG A 11 -39.85 9.92 -27.76
C ARG A 11 -39.36 8.90 -26.73
N LYS A 12 -38.90 7.74 -27.19
CA LYS A 12 -38.13 6.82 -26.33
C LYS A 12 -36.82 7.54 -26.01
N GLU A 13 -36.73 8.14 -24.84
CA GLU A 13 -35.45 8.44 -24.23
C GLU A 13 -34.80 7.09 -23.94
N THR A 14 -33.89 6.69 -24.82
CA THR A 14 -32.92 5.63 -24.51
C THR A 14 -32.06 6.18 -23.39
N THR A 15 -32.40 5.82 -22.15
CA THR A 15 -31.47 5.91 -21.03
C THR A 15 -30.25 5.10 -21.42
N VAL A 16 -29.18 5.77 -21.83
CA VAL A 16 -27.87 5.15 -21.98
C VAL A 16 -27.49 4.72 -20.57
N THR A 17 -27.75 3.47 -20.22
CA THR A 17 -27.22 2.87 -19.01
C THR A 17 -25.73 2.70 -19.24
N SER A 18 -24.95 3.73 -18.90
CA SER A 18 -23.49 3.67 -18.90
C SER A 18 -23.06 2.64 -17.86
N ASN A 19 -22.87 1.40 -18.32
CA ASN A 19 -22.36 0.32 -17.49
C ASN A 19 -20.88 0.59 -17.19
N ILE A 20 -20.44 0.38 -15.95
CA ILE A 20 -19.03 0.52 -15.57
C ILE A 20 -18.11 -0.31 -16.48
N LEU A 21 -18.59 -1.45 -16.99
CA LEU A 21 -17.87 -2.31 -17.93
C LEU A 21 -17.66 -1.71 -19.33
N SER A 22 -18.33 -0.60 -19.65
CA SER A 22 -18.08 0.14 -20.89
C SER A 22 -16.88 1.08 -20.80
N LEU A 23 -16.31 1.26 -19.60
CA LEU A 23 -15.12 2.07 -19.41
C LEU A 23 -13.88 1.38 -19.98
N PRO A 24 -12.92 2.17 -20.50
CA PRO A 24 -11.59 1.69 -20.82
C PRO A 24 -10.89 0.99 -19.65
N ARG A 25 -10.01 0.02 -19.95
CA ARG A 25 -9.35 -0.82 -18.94
C ARG A 25 -8.50 -0.01 -17.96
N ASP A 26 -7.83 1.04 -18.42
CA ASP A 26 -7.04 1.98 -17.63
C ASP A 26 -7.91 2.77 -16.62
N MET A 27 -9.14 3.13 -17.01
CA MET A 27 -10.10 3.77 -16.10
C MET A 27 -10.58 2.79 -15.03
N LEU A 28 -10.85 1.54 -15.41
CA LEU A 28 -11.17 0.47 -14.46
C LEU A 28 -10.01 0.21 -13.48
N ALA A 29 -8.77 0.19 -13.97
CA ALA A 29 -7.58 0.03 -13.16
C ALA A 29 -7.39 1.20 -12.18
N SER A 30 -7.63 2.43 -12.61
CA SER A 30 -7.58 3.62 -11.73
C SER A 30 -8.63 3.54 -10.60
N ILE A 31 -9.86 3.14 -10.93
CA ILE A 31 -10.92 2.90 -9.94
C ILE A 31 -10.49 1.83 -8.94
N LEU A 32 -10.01 0.68 -9.44
CA LEU A 32 -9.54 -0.42 -8.59
C LEU A 32 -8.33 -0.03 -7.75
N ALA A 33 -7.42 0.80 -8.25
CA ALA A 33 -6.28 1.30 -7.49
C ALA A 33 -6.75 2.22 -6.35
N SER A 34 -7.81 3.01 -6.56
CA SER A 34 -8.45 3.80 -5.51
C SER A 34 -9.09 2.88 -4.45
N VAL A 35 -9.84 1.86 -4.87
CA VAL A 35 -10.43 0.85 -3.97
C VAL A 35 -9.33 0.15 -3.17
N ALA A 36 -8.30 -0.32 -3.85
CA ALA A 36 -7.15 -1.01 -3.28
C ALA A 36 -6.40 -0.15 -2.26
N SER A 37 -6.27 1.16 -2.49
CA SER A 37 -5.65 2.08 -1.53
C SER A 37 -6.45 2.25 -0.24
N SER A 38 -7.74 1.97 -0.27
CA SER A 38 -8.63 2.03 0.90
C SER A 38 -8.75 0.67 1.60
N SER A 39 -8.87 -0.41 0.83
CA SER A 39 -9.10 -1.76 1.36
C SER A 39 -8.70 -2.84 0.35
N VAL A 40 -7.73 -3.68 0.73
CA VAL A 40 -7.36 -4.88 -0.04
C VAL A 40 -8.53 -5.89 -0.11
N ILE A 41 -9.39 -5.92 0.91
CA ILE A 41 -10.55 -6.83 0.94
C ILE A 41 -11.56 -6.39 -0.12
N ASP A 42 -11.83 -5.09 -0.21
CA ASP A 42 -12.77 -4.56 -1.21
C ASP A 42 -12.22 -4.73 -2.63
N LEU A 43 -10.90 -4.65 -2.82
CA LEU A 43 -10.27 -5.02 -4.08
C LEU A 43 -10.55 -6.48 -4.45
N VAL A 44 -10.37 -7.42 -3.52
CA VAL A 44 -10.62 -8.84 -3.75
C VAL A 44 -12.08 -9.08 -4.09
N GLU A 45 -13.02 -8.44 -3.40
CA GLU A 45 -14.44 -8.57 -3.70
C GLU A 45 -14.79 -7.93 -5.05
N ALA A 46 -14.24 -6.76 -5.38
CA ALA A 46 -14.42 -6.11 -6.68
C ALA A 46 -13.96 -7.03 -7.83
N LYS A 47 -12.81 -7.70 -7.70
CA LYS A 47 -12.32 -8.69 -8.68
C LYS A 47 -13.31 -9.81 -8.97
N ARG A 48 -14.12 -10.21 -7.98
CA ARG A 48 -15.08 -11.32 -8.09
C ARG A 48 -16.38 -10.92 -8.76
N THR A 49 -16.67 -9.62 -8.86
CA THR A 49 -17.95 -9.14 -9.42
C THR A 49 -18.04 -9.30 -10.93
N CYS A 50 -16.93 -9.12 -11.66
CA CYS A 50 -16.95 -9.14 -13.12
C CYS A 50 -15.57 -9.37 -13.75
N GLN A 51 -15.59 -9.89 -14.98
CA GLN A 51 -14.38 -10.16 -15.77
C GLN A 51 -13.55 -8.89 -16.03
N GLY A 52 -14.20 -7.76 -16.29
CA GLY A 52 -13.50 -6.49 -16.55
C GLY A 52 -12.65 -6.03 -15.35
N PHE A 53 -13.18 -6.13 -14.13
CA PHE A 53 -12.40 -5.84 -12.93
C PHE A 53 -11.36 -6.90 -12.63
N TYR A 54 -11.64 -8.17 -12.89
CA TYR A 54 -10.65 -9.23 -12.73
C TYR A 54 -9.40 -8.95 -13.57
N GLU A 55 -9.58 -8.58 -14.83
CA GLU A 55 -8.48 -8.24 -15.75
C GLU A 55 -7.79 -6.93 -15.35
N ALA A 56 -8.55 -5.87 -15.05
CA ALA A 56 -8.01 -4.58 -14.67
C ALA A 56 -7.27 -4.59 -13.33
N ALA A 57 -7.56 -5.54 -12.44
CA ALA A 57 -6.89 -5.68 -11.15
C ALA A 57 -5.42 -6.11 -11.26
N SER A 58 -4.99 -6.59 -12.42
CA SER A 58 -3.59 -6.95 -12.68
C SER A 58 -2.77 -5.77 -13.21
N ASP A 59 -3.33 -4.56 -13.23
CA ASP A 59 -2.63 -3.35 -13.64
C ASP A 59 -1.60 -2.90 -12.59
N TYR A 60 -0.49 -2.34 -13.06
CA TYR A 60 0.62 -1.88 -12.22
C TYR A 60 0.18 -0.83 -11.18
N LEU A 61 -0.80 0.02 -11.51
CA LEU A 61 -1.31 1.05 -10.59
C LEU A 61 -1.98 0.44 -9.37
N VAL A 62 -2.64 -0.71 -9.53
CA VAL A 62 -3.32 -1.42 -8.44
C VAL A 62 -2.28 -1.92 -7.45
N PHE A 63 -1.25 -2.63 -7.93
CA PHE A 63 -0.15 -3.11 -7.08
C PHE A 63 0.62 -1.98 -6.41
N ARG A 64 0.84 -0.87 -7.13
CA ARG A 64 1.57 0.28 -6.58
C ARG A 64 0.80 1.00 -5.47
N ARG A 65 -0.53 0.99 -5.50
CA ARG A 65 -1.39 1.76 -4.58
C ARG A 65 -2.10 0.95 -3.51
N VAL A 66 -2.13 -0.38 -3.61
CA VAL A 66 -2.82 -1.23 -2.63
C VAL A 66 -2.26 -1.03 -1.21
N THR A 67 -3.15 -0.88 -0.24
CA THR A 67 -2.76 -0.89 1.18
C THR A 67 -2.46 -2.30 1.64
N LEU A 68 -1.33 -2.49 2.30
CA LEU A 68 -0.90 -3.82 2.76
C LEU A 68 -1.00 -4.00 4.28
N GLU A 69 -1.52 -3.00 5.01
CA GLU A 69 -1.62 -3.03 6.47
C GLU A 69 -2.35 -4.29 6.98
N SER A 70 -3.49 -4.64 6.37
CA SER A 70 -4.26 -5.84 6.73
C SER A 70 -3.66 -7.13 6.18
N VAL A 71 -2.92 -7.07 5.07
CA VAL A 71 -2.21 -8.23 4.47
C VAL A 71 -1.10 -8.73 5.39
N TYR A 72 -0.36 -7.81 5.99
CA TYR A 72 0.65 -8.14 6.99
C TYR A 72 0.04 -8.49 8.35
N GLY A 73 -1.21 -8.07 8.64
CA GLY A 73 -1.89 -8.24 9.92
C GLY A 73 -2.67 -9.55 10.09
N THR A 74 -3.25 -10.08 9.01
CA THR A 74 -4.18 -11.22 9.05
C THR A 74 -3.49 -12.58 8.92
N SER A 75 -4.06 -13.61 9.57
CA SER A 75 -3.64 -15.02 9.48
C SER A 75 -4.11 -15.72 8.18
N TRP A 76 -4.75 -14.98 7.27
CA TRP A 76 -5.48 -15.53 6.12
C TRP A 76 -4.59 -16.41 5.21
N THR A 77 -3.28 -16.21 5.23
CA THR A 77 -2.31 -16.90 4.38
C THR A 77 -0.92 -16.88 5.03
N ALA A 78 -0.74 -17.51 6.20
CA ALA A 78 0.60 -17.83 6.65
C ALA A 78 1.24 -18.77 5.62
N ASN A 79 2.08 -18.23 4.74
CA ASN A 79 2.85 -18.92 3.70
C ASN A 79 2.08 -19.46 2.47
N SER A 80 1.02 -18.79 2.00
CA SER A 80 0.44 -19.17 0.70
C SER A 80 1.29 -18.63 -0.47
N PRO A 81 1.52 -19.43 -1.55
CA PRO A 81 2.22 -18.98 -2.74
C PRO A 81 1.61 -17.72 -3.38
N GLU A 82 0.29 -17.59 -3.33
CA GLU A 82 -0.45 -16.47 -3.91
C GLU A 82 -0.16 -15.17 -3.17
N LYS A 83 -0.13 -15.19 -1.83
CA LYS A 83 0.26 -14.01 -1.04
C LYS A 83 1.70 -13.62 -1.31
N SER A 84 2.60 -14.61 -1.38
CA SER A 84 4.02 -14.36 -1.68
C SER A 84 4.18 -13.71 -3.06
N SER A 85 3.52 -14.26 -4.08
CA SER A 85 3.54 -13.71 -5.44
C SER A 85 2.93 -12.30 -5.49
N PHE A 86 1.82 -12.07 -4.78
CA PHE A 86 1.18 -10.75 -4.72
C PHE A 86 2.07 -9.70 -4.05
N LEU A 87 2.72 -10.03 -2.92
CA LEU A 87 3.64 -9.13 -2.23
C LEU A 87 4.86 -8.82 -3.10
N LYS A 88 5.42 -9.84 -3.77
CA LYS A 88 6.53 -9.66 -4.71
C LYS A 88 6.17 -8.72 -5.85
N GLN A 89 4.97 -8.84 -6.42
CA GLN A 89 4.49 -7.90 -7.44
C GLN A 89 4.36 -6.48 -6.89
N CYS A 90 3.87 -6.31 -5.65
CA CYS A 90 3.82 -5.00 -5.02
C CYS A 90 5.22 -4.39 -4.84
N GLU A 91 6.21 -5.19 -4.45
CA GLU A 91 7.62 -4.77 -4.34
C GLU A 91 8.17 -4.35 -5.72
N GLU A 92 8.00 -5.18 -6.74
CA GLU A 92 8.45 -4.91 -8.12
C GLU A 92 7.80 -3.65 -8.71
N MET A 93 6.53 -3.37 -8.37
CA MET A 93 5.82 -2.15 -8.81
C MET A 93 6.09 -0.93 -7.92
N GLY A 94 6.97 -1.04 -6.92
CA GLY A 94 7.39 0.07 -6.06
C GLY A 94 6.33 0.53 -5.07
N ASN A 95 5.51 -0.40 -4.56
CA ASN A 95 4.55 -0.12 -3.50
C ASN A 95 5.29 0.32 -2.20
N PRO A 96 4.98 1.50 -1.63
CA PRO A 96 5.67 2.01 -0.44
C PRO A 96 5.51 1.14 0.81
N ASP A 97 4.33 0.52 1.02
CA ASP A 97 4.12 -0.39 2.14
C ASP A 97 4.98 -1.65 1.99
N ALA A 98 5.09 -2.17 0.77
CA ALA A 98 5.86 -3.38 0.48
C ALA A 98 7.35 -3.13 0.67
N LEU A 99 7.88 -2.07 0.03
CA LEU A 99 9.28 -1.68 0.15
C LEU A 99 9.66 -1.30 1.59
N CYS A 100 8.77 -0.65 2.33
CA CYS A 100 9.00 -0.37 3.74
C CYS A 100 9.15 -1.64 4.56
N ASN A 101 8.26 -2.64 4.38
CA ASN A 101 8.37 -3.90 5.09
C ASN A 101 9.63 -4.68 4.70
N LEU A 102 9.97 -4.71 3.41
CA LEU A 102 11.21 -5.31 2.92
C LEU A 102 12.43 -4.65 3.59
N GLY A 103 12.48 -3.32 3.64
CA GLY A 103 13.53 -2.57 4.33
C GLY A 103 13.64 -2.91 5.81
N MET A 104 12.50 -3.05 6.50
CA MET A 104 12.46 -3.50 7.89
C MET A 104 13.02 -4.93 8.07
N TYR A 105 12.68 -5.87 7.19
CA TYR A 105 13.23 -7.24 7.25
C TYR A 105 14.74 -7.28 6.99
N HIS A 106 15.23 -6.54 5.98
CA HIS A 106 16.67 -6.41 5.75
C HIS A 106 17.41 -5.86 6.97
N PHE A 107 16.84 -4.83 7.62
CA PHE A 107 17.45 -4.22 8.79
C PHE A 107 17.42 -5.12 10.04
N PHE A 108 16.24 -5.63 10.42
CA PHE A 108 16.05 -6.32 11.70
C PHE A 108 16.33 -7.83 11.64
N SER A 109 16.07 -8.48 10.51
CA SER A 109 16.14 -9.94 10.38
C SER A 109 17.30 -10.42 9.53
N TYR A 110 17.64 -9.77 8.42
CA TYR A 110 18.72 -10.23 7.54
C TYR A 110 20.08 -9.60 7.87
N ARG A 111 20.10 -8.55 8.70
CA ARG A 111 21.31 -7.80 9.09
C ARG A 111 22.00 -7.10 7.92
N GLU A 112 21.24 -6.81 6.87
CA GLU A 112 21.68 -6.05 5.70
C GLU A 112 21.30 -4.58 5.93
N TYR A 113 21.93 -3.96 6.93
CA TYR A 113 21.52 -2.67 7.49
C TYR A 113 21.47 -1.55 6.44
N GLU A 114 22.52 -1.44 5.61
CA GLU A 114 22.60 -0.42 4.55
C GLU A 114 21.46 -0.58 3.52
N LEU A 115 21.18 -1.82 3.10
CA LEU A 115 20.08 -2.08 2.18
C LEU A 115 18.74 -1.73 2.81
N GLY A 116 18.53 -2.14 4.07
CA GLY A 116 17.31 -1.82 4.83
C GLY A 116 17.10 -0.32 4.99
N LEU A 117 18.14 0.43 5.37
CA LEU A 117 18.11 1.88 5.49
C LEU A 117 17.83 2.57 4.15
N ASN A 118 18.48 2.13 3.07
CA ASN A 118 18.27 2.69 1.74
C ASN A 118 16.84 2.48 1.23
N LEU A 119 16.25 1.31 1.48
CA LEU A 119 14.84 1.04 1.15
C LEU A 119 13.89 1.94 1.96
N LEU A 120 14.15 2.11 3.25
CA LEU A 120 13.35 2.99 4.11
C LEU A 120 13.46 4.46 3.67
N LYS A 121 14.68 4.95 3.37
CA LYS A 121 14.91 6.31 2.86
C LYS A 121 14.14 6.58 1.58
N LYS A 122 14.20 5.66 0.60
CA LYS A 122 13.39 5.75 -0.64
C LYS A 122 11.89 5.91 -0.36
N CYS A 123 11.37 5.18 0.62
CA CYS A 123 9.96 5.30 1.00
C CYS A 123 9.66 6.65 1.67
N VAL A 124 10.55 7.15 2.54
CA VAL A 124 10.45 8.49 3.14
C VAL A 124 10.44 9.57 2.05
N ASP A 125 11.29 9.46 1.04
CA ASP A 125 11.37 10.42 -0.07
C ASP A 125 10.07 10.46 -0.90
N SER A 126 9.33 9.34 -0.95
CA SER A 126 8.00 9.27 -1.56
C SER A 126 6.85 9.80 -0.69
N GLY A 127 7.15 10.27 0.53
CA GLY A 127 6.15 10.76 1.48
C GLY A 127 5.46 9.65 2.30
N HIS A 128 6.01 8.43 2.34
CA HIS A 128 5.40 7.33 3.08
C HIS A 128 5.54 7.54 4.60
N LEU A 129 4.41 7.82 5.25
CA LEU A 129 4.36 8.25 6.64
C LEU A 129 4.90 7.19 7.62
N TYR A 130 4.50 5.93 7.43
CA TYR A 130 4.96 4.84 8.29
C TYR A 130 6.47 4.60 8.15
N SER A 131 7.05 4.78 6.95
CA SER A 131 8.51 4.69 6.77
C SER A 131 9.25 5.80 7.48
N SER A 132 8.68 7.01 7.52
CA SER A 132 9.26 8.13 8.28
C SER A 132 9.32 7.78 9.76
N TYR A 133 8.23 7.23 10.31
CA TYR A 133 8.22 6.76 11.69
C TYR A 133 9.26 5.66 11.92
N ALA A 134 9.27 4.63 11.07
CA ALA A 134 10.16 3.48 11.21
C ALA A 134 11.65 3.87 11.13
N LEU A 135 12.02 4.68 10.14
CA LEU A 135 13.38 5.21 9.98
C LEU A 135 13.77 6.07 11.18
N GLY A 136 12.88 6.97 11.61
CA GLY A 136 13.12 7.81 12.79
C GLY A 136 13.40 6.98 14.05
N MET A 137 12.63 5.92 14.30
CA MET A 137 12.86 5.02 15.44
C MET A 137 14.20 4.27 15.35
N ILE A 138 14.59 3.85 14.15
CA ILE A 138 15.90 3.21 13.91
C ILE A 138 17.03 4.21 14.20
N LEU A 139 16.94 5.43 13.67
CA LEU A 139 17.94 6.48 13.85
C LEU A 139 18.06 6.93 15.31
N LEU A 140 16.94 7.04 16.05
CA LEU A 140 16.95 7.30 17.50
C LEU A 140 17.69 6.23 18.30
N SER A 141 17.71 5.00 17.79
CA SER A 141 18.40 3.88 18.43
C SER A 141 19.90 3.86 18.10
N ASN A 142 20.36 4.67 17.13
CA ASN A 142 21.76 4.79 16.74
C ASN A 142 22.42 6.02 17.40
N ARG A 143 23.58 5.84 18.02
CA ARG A 143 24.32 6.95 18.63
C ARG A 143 24.86 7.87 17.54
N GLY A 144 24.39 9.12 17.51
CA GLY A 144 24.88 10.16 16.58
C GLY A 144 23.88 10.58 15.50
N SER A 145 22.76 9.87 15.33
CA SER A 145 21.74 10.19 14.33
C SER A 145 20.51 10.89 14.89
N HIS A 146 20.59 11.46 16.11
CA HIS A 146 19.43 12.05 16.79
C HIS A 146 18.82 13.24 16.03
N LEU A 147 19.64 14.10 15.43
CA LEU A 147 19.14 15.26 14.66
C LEU A 147 18.38 14.79 13.40
N GLU A 148 18.98 13.89 12.61
CA GLU A 148 18.32 13.26 11.44
C GLU A 148 17.01 12.56 11.86
N ALA A 149 17.03 11.87 13.01
CA ALA A 149 15.83 11.22 13.53
C ALA A 149 14.71 12.21 13.86
N ILE A 150 15.04 13.33 14.52
CA ILE A 150 14.07 14.39 14.85
C ILE A 150 13.52 15.03 13.57
N GLU A 151 14.36 15.32 12.59
CA GLU A 151 13.94 15.89 11.30
C GLU A 151 12.95 15.00 10.56
N VAL A 152 13.20 13.69 10.54
CA VAL A 152 12.28 12.72 9.91
C VAL A 152 10.98 12.61 10.69
N LEU A 153 11.03 12.58 12.03
CA LEU A 153 9.86 12.40 12.89
C LEU A 153 8.98 13.66 12.99
N ASN A 154 9.55 14.86 12.89
CA ASN A 154 8.81 16.13 12.94
C ASN A 154 7.81 16.30 11.79
N LYS A 155 7.95 15.51 10.72
CA LYS A 155 7.02 15.49 9.59
C LYS A 155 5.72 14.73 9.88
N ILE A 156 5.62 14.07 11.03
CA ILE A 156 4.50 13.19 11.39
C ILE A 156 3.57 13.91 12.36
N GLU A 157 2.30 14.02 12.02
CA GLU A 157 1.30 14.56 12.95
C GLU A 157 1.12 13.67 14.18
N ASN A 158 0.78 14.27 15.33
CA ASN A 158 0.64 13.55 16.60
C ASN A 158 -0.37 12.39 16.52
N LEU A 159 -1.51 12.57 15.83
CA LEU A 159 -2.54 11.54 15.67
C LEU A 159 -2.05 10.34 14.84
N GLU A 160 -1.17 10.58 13.88
CA GLU A 160 -0.61 9.55 13.02
C GLU A 160 0.56 8.81 13.69
N THR A 161 1.24 9.46 14.64
CA THR A 161 2.33 8.88 15.44
C THR A 161 1.85 7.64 16.20
N ASP A 162 0.66 7.67 16.81
CA ASP A 162 0.12 6.53 17.54
C ASP A 162 -0.23 5.35 16.62
N LYS A 163 -0.80 5.62 15.44
CA LYS A 163 -1.06 4.58 14.43
C LYS A 163 0.25 3.94 13.98
N CYS A 164 1.25 4.75 13.64
CA CYS A 164 2.57 4.29 13.23
C CYS A 164 3.25 3.48 14.34
N ARG A 165 3.19 3.93 15.60
CA ARG A 165 3.72 3.21 16.77
C ARG A 165 3.08 1.82 16.93
N ARG A 166 1.75 1.73 16.83
CA ARG A 166 1.03 0.44 16.92
C ARG A 166 1.44 -0.49 15.78
N ARG A 167 1.49 0.03 14.54
CA ARG A 167 1.93 -0.73 13.36
C ARG A 167 3.37 -1.21 13.51
N PHE A 168 4.28 -0.36 13.97
CA PHE A 168 5.69 -0.67 14.22
C PHE A 168 5.85 -1.81 15.23
N ARG A 169 5.16 -1.73 16.37
CA ARG A 169 5.17 -2.81 17.37
C ARG A 169 4.62 -4.13 16.81
N LYS A 170 3.52 -4.08 16.04
CA LYS A 170 2.93 -5.29 15.41
C LYS A 170 3.90 -5.96 14.43
N ILE A 171 4.61 -5.18 13.62
CA ILE A 171 5.56 -5.69 12.63
C ILE A 171 6.80 -6.26 13.32
N LEU A 172 7.41 -5.52 14.26
CA LEU A 172 8.58 -5.99 15.00
C LEU A 172 8.32 -7.29 15.76
N ASN A 173 7.14 -7.45 16.37
CA ASN A 173 6.76 -8.68 17.08
C ASN A 173 6.67 -9.92 16.16
N ARG A 174 6.61 -9.74 14.83
CA ARG A 174 6.57 -10.82 13.84
C ARG A 174 7.94 -11.10 13.21
N MET A 175 8.90 -10.21 13.42
CA MET A 175 10.24 -10.33 12.88
C MET A 175 11.11 -11.14 13.83
N TRP A 176 11.99 -11.96 13.27
CA TRP A 176 13.11 -12.48 14.02
C TRP A 176 14.13 -11.35 14.17
N ILE A 177 14.11 -10.71 15.35
CA ILE A 177 15.04 -9.61 15.66
C ILE A 177 16.32 -10.22 16.21
N HIS A 178 17.43 -10.04 15.48
CA HIS A 178 18.74 -10.34 16.04
C HIS A 178 19.08 -9.30 17.11
N TYR A 179 18.81 -9.62 18.38
CA TYR A 179 19.20 -8.79 19.52
C TYR A 179 20.73 -8.60 19.53
N SER A 180 21.17 -7.44 19.08
CA SER A 180 22.52 -6.94 19.33
C SER A 180 22.53 -5.40 19.33
N PHE A 181 21.66 -4.81 20.15
CA PHE A 181 21.75 -3.36 20.46
C PHE A 181 22.94 -2.99 21.35
N HIS A 182 23.74 -3.97 21.80
CA HIS A 182 25.00 -3.73 22.52
C HIS A 182 26.11 -4.61 21.95
N GLN A 183 26.71 -4.20 20.83
CA GLN A 183 28.16 -4.29 20.54
C GLN A 183 28.43 -3.97 19.06
N ARG A 184 29.52 -3.21 18.81
CA ARG A 184 30.03 -2.62 17.54
C ARG A 184 29.46 -1.23 17.31
N ARG A 185 30.16 -0.11 17.59
CA ARG A 185 31.55 0.28 17.31
C ARG A 185 31.86 0.19 15.80
N ILE A 186 32.12 1.35 15.20
CA ILE A 186 32.65 1.63 13.83
C ILE A 186 31.53 1.58 12.76
N TYR A 187 31.28 2.63 11.94
CA TYR A 187 32.11 3.40 10.98
C TYR A 187 31.62 4.88 10.97
N MET A 188 32.39 5.98 11.07
CA MET A 188 33.51 6.48 10.24
C MET A 188 33.50 6.06 8.78
#